data_AF-A0A1R4F0E9-F1
#
_entry.id   AF-A0A1R4F0E9-F1
#
_cell.length_a   1.000
_cell.length_b   1.000
_cell.length_c   1.000
_cell.angle_alpha   90.00
_cell.angle_beta   90.00
_cell.angle_gamma   90.00
#
_symmetry.space_group_name_H-M   'P 1'
#
loop_
_entity.id
_entity.type
_entity.pdbx_description
1 polymer ?
#
loop_
_entity_poly.entity_id
_entity_poly.type
_entity_poly.pdbx_seq_one_letter_code
_entity_poly.pdbx_strand_id
1 'polypeptide(L)'
;MYRTEIHWAGPQGTGAQLASALRGWAHLRYEVTEEPSRGVDGSRWSHTPELGIFHAATDSAGNIMVGEDRIRFAYEQGAGDPAAVYQELSLALGEAWDEELDPFRHAAEGAPVRWLHQVG
;
A
#
# COMPACT_ATOMS: atom_id res chain seq x y z
N MET A 1 10.50 18.17 -0.08
CA MET A 1 9.34 17.26 -0.19
C MET A 1 8.34 17.63 0.89
N TYR A 2 7.03 17.61 0.62
CA TYR A 2 6.01 17.79 1.66
C TYR A 2 5.29 16.45 1.86
N ARG A 3 5.13 16.04 3.11
CA ARG A 3 4.29 14.89 3.51
C ARG A 3 3.11 15.42 4.28
N THR A 4 1.95 14.80 4.10
CA THR A 4 0.79 14.97 4.98
C THR A 4 0.24 13.62 5.34
N GLU A 5 -0.44 13.53 6.48
CA GLU A 5 -1.10 12.33 6.95
C GLU A 5 -2.47 12.73 7.49
N ILE A 6 -3.47 11.89 7.21
CA ILE A 6 -4.83 12.09 7.67
C ILE A 6 -5.43 10.74 8.07
N HIS A 7 -5.89 10.67 9.31
CA HIS A 7 -6.71 9.56 9.76
C HIS A 7 -8.16 9.81 9.37
N TRP A 8 -8.84 8.76 8.95
CA TRP A 8 -10.22 8.79 8.52
C TRP A 8 -10.98 7.60 9.11
N ALA A 9 -12.31 7.73 9.17
CA ALA A 9 -13.22 6.66 9.50
C ALA A 9 -14.37 6.69 8.50
N GLY A 10 -14.74 5.51 7.98
CA GLY A 10 -15.78 5.40 6.96
C GLY A 10 -16.23 3.95 6.79
N PRO A 11 -17.23 3.70 5.92
CA PRO A 11 -17.64 2.35 5.56
C PRO A 11 -16.48 1.55 4.92
N GLN A 12 -16.57 0.22 4.98
CA GLN A 12 -15.65 -0.67 4.26
C GLN A 12 -15.61 -0.32 2.76
N GLY A 13 -14.41 -0.38 2.17
CA GLY A 13 -14.14 0.01 0.79
C GLY A 13 -13.90 1.51 0.58
N THR A 14 -13.90 2.32 1.64
CA THR A 14 -13.54 3.75 1.55
C THR A 14 -12.08 3.92 1.14
N GLY A 15 -11.17 3.06 1.59
CA GLY A 15 -9.76 3.10 1.22
C GLY A 15 -9.56 2.93 -0.29
N ALA A 16 -10.28 2.00 -0.91
CA ALA A 16 -10.26 1.80 -2.36
C ALA A 16 -10.79 3.03 -3.13
N GLN A 17 -11.84 3.68 -2.60
CA GLN A 17 -12.40 4.91 -3.18
C GLN A 17 -11.40 6.07 -3.09
N LEU A 18 -10.74 6.23 -1.93
CA LEU A 18 -9.71 7.24 -1.72
C LEU A 18 -8.53 7.04 -2.68
N ALA A 19 -7.97 5.82 -2.75
CA ALA A 19 -6.88 5.51 -3.68
C ALA A 19 -7.28 5.80 -5.13
N SER A 20 -8.49 5.40 -5.53
CA SER A 20 -9.01 5.66 -6.87
C SER A 20 -9.15 7.16 -7.17
N ALA A 21 -9.65 7.95 -6.21
CA ALA A 21 -9.80 9.39 -6.37
C ALA A 21 -8.44 10.12 -6.46
N LEU A 22 -7.44 9.65 -5.72
CA LEU A 22 -6.09 10.23 -5.71
C LEU A 22 -5.26 9.89 -6.96
N ARG A 23 -5.59 8.80 -7.67
CA ARG A 23 -4.89 8.37 -8.90
C ARG A 23 -4.80 9.44 -9.98
N GLY A 24 -5.74 10.39 -10.04
CA GLY A 24 -5.74 11.47 -11.05
C GLY A 24 -4.61 12.49 -10.88
N TRP A 25 -3.83 12.42 -9.80
CA TRP A 25 -2.82 13.41 -9.45
C TRP A 25 -1.44 12.93 -9.89
N ALA A 26 -0.97 13.42 -11.05
CA ALA A 26 0.15 12.86 -11.82
C ALA A 26 1.51 12.77 -11.09
N HIS A 27 1.69 13.45 -9.96
CA HIS A 27 2.95 13.48 -9.21
C HIS A 27 2.79 13.08 -7.74
N LEU A 28 1.60 12.61 -7.35
CA LEU A 28 1.33 12.25 -5.97
C LEU A 28 1.82 10.84 -5.68
N ARG A 29 2.59 10.71 -4.59
CA ARG A 29 2.91 9.45 -3.93
C ARG A 29 2.04 9.34 -2.69
N TYR A 30 1.38 8.21 -2.51
CA TYR A 30 0.48 8.03 -1.38
C TYR A 30 0.38 6.57 -0.97
N GLU A 31 0.06 6.39 0.31
CA GLU A 31 -0.36 5.12 0.88
C GLU A 31 -1.74 5.33 1.52
N VAL A 32 -2.68 4.44 1.22
CA VAL A 32 -3.98 4.39 1.90
C VAL A 32 -4.04 3.05 2.62
N THR A 33 -4.31 3.08 3.92
CA THR A 33 -4.54 1.88 4.72
C THR A 33 -5.98 1.88 5.22
N GLU A 34 -6.67 0.77 4.99
CA GLU A 34 -8.00 0.48 5.56
C GLU A 34 -7.85 -0.66 6.57
N GLU A 35 -8.32 -0.41 7.80
CA GLU A 35 -8.32 -1.40 8.88
C GLU A 35 -9.30 -2.55 8.59
N PRO A 36 -9.04 -3.77 9.09
CA PRO A 36 -9.95 -4.90 8.93
C PRO A 36 -11.33 -4.61 9.52
N SER A 37 -12.35 -5.17 8.88
CA SER A 37 -13.73 -5.10 9.36
C SER A 37 -14.35 -6.50 9.41
N ARG A 38 -15.60 -6.62 9.86
CA ARG A 38 -16.21 -7.94 10.07
C ARG A 38 -16.29 -8.71 8.75
N GLY A 39 -15.46 -9.76 8.64
CA GLY A 39 -15.41 -10.63 7.47
C GLY A 39 -14.61 -10.06 6.29
N VAL A 40 -13.84 -8.99 6.50
CA VAL A 40 -12.99 -8.37 5.47
C VAL A 40 -11.63 -8.07 6.09
N ASP A 41 -10.57 -8.53 5.43
CA ASP A 41 -9.20 -8.26 5.85
C ASP A 41 -8.85 -6.77 5.73
N GLY A 42 -7.77 -6.35 6.40
CA GLY A 42 -7.20 -5.02 6.19
C GLY A 42 -6.66 -4.90 4.76
N SER A 43 -6.46 -3.68 4.29
CA SER A 43 -5.95 -3.44 2.94
C SER A 43 -5.04 -2.24 2.89
N ARG A 44 -3.96 -2.34 2.10
CA ARG A 44 -3.06 -1.24 1.78
C ARG A 44 -3.02 -1.01 0.28
N TRP A 45 -3.17 0.24 -0.12
CA TRP A 45 -2.91 0.72 -1.47
C TRP A 45 -1.69 1.62 -1.44
N SER A 46 -0.71 1.32 -2.28
CA SER A 46 0.50 2.14 -2.45
C SER A 46 0.53 2.65 -3.88
N HIS A 47 0.80 3.94 -4.06
CA HIS A 47 0.86 4.54 -5.39
C HIS A 47 2.14 5.33 -5.58
N THR A 48 2.74 5.15 -6.74
CA THR A 48 3.81 6.01 -7.22
C THR A 48 3.54 6.46 -8.67
N PRO A 49 4.06 7.63 -9.08
CA PRO A 49 3.91 8.10 -10.46
C PRO A 49 4.47 7.12 -11.50
N GLU A 50 5.52 6.37 -11.17
CA GLU A 50 6.20 5.49 -12.11
C GLU A 50 5.57 4.10 -12.17
N LEU A 51 5.12 3.57 -11.03
CA LEU A 51 4.63 2.19 -10.92
C LEU A 51 3.09 2.08 -10.92
N GLY A 52 2.38 3.19 -10.69
CA GLY A 52 0.93 3.18 -10.53
C GLY A 52 0.50 2.62 -9.17
N ILE A 53 -0.67 1.97 -9.10
CA ILE A 53 -1.24 1.45 -7.84
C ILE A 53 -0.84 -0.01 -7.64
N PHE A 54 -0.28 -0.30 -6.47
CA PHE A 54 -0.22 -1.63 -5.87
C PHE A 54 -1.27 -1.74 -4.75
N HIS A 55 -1.81 -2.95 -4.59
CA HIS A 55 -2.78 -3.27 -3.53
C HIS A 55 -2.45 -4.62 -2.92
N ALA A 56 -2.50 -4.70 -1.59
CA ALA A 56 -2.39 -5.95 -0.86
C ALA A 56 -3.29 -5.97 0.38
N ALA A 57 -3.78 -7.16 0.72
CA ALA A 57 -4.41 -7.40 2.01
C ALA A 57 -3.36 -7.34 3.13
N THR A 58 -3.77 -6.92 4.32
CA THR A 58 -2.89 -6.82 5.48
C THR A 58 -3.45 -7.51 6.71
N ASP A 59 -2.58 -8.09 7.53
CA ASP A 59 -2.95 -8.60 8.85
C ASP A 59 -3.14 -7.45 9.87
N SER A 60 -3.49 -7.80 11.11
CA SER A 60 -3.70 -6.84 12.20
C SER A 60 -2.43 -6.09 12.64
N ALA A 61 -1.24 -6.55 12.24
CA ALA A 61 0.03 -5.88 12.48
C ALA A 61 0.45 -5.00 11.30
N GLY A 62 -0.31 -5.01 10.20
CA GLY A 62 -0.02 -4.27 8.98
C GLY A 62 0.97 -4.97 8.06
N ASN A 63 1.22 -6.27 8.25
CA ASN A 63 2.04 -7.07 7.32
C ASN A 63 1.24 -7.36 6.06
N ILE A 64 1.91 -7.34 4.90
CA ILE A 64 1.32 -7.79 3.64
C ILE A 64 1.05 -9.30 3.71
N MET A 65 -0.18 -9.68 3.37
CA MET A 65 -0.59 -11.08 3.26
C MET A 65 -0.52 -11.52 1.80
N VAL A 66 0.35 -12.48 1.50
CA VAL A 66 0.43 -13.11 0.18
C VAL A 66 -0.43 -14.38 0.19
N GLY A 67 -1.51 -14.38 -0.58
CA GLY A 67 -2.44 -15.51 -0.66
C GLY A 67 -1.82 -16.74 -1.31
N GLU A 68 -2.35 -17.91 -0.96
CA GLU A 68 -1.90 -19.21 -1.47
C GLU A 68 -1.82 -19.25 -3.00
N ASP A 69 -2.84 -18.72 -3.70
CA ASP A 69 -2.87 -18.68 -5.16
C ASP A 69 -1.74 -17.82 -5.76
N ARG A 70 -1.33 -16.76 -5.06
CA ARG A 70 -0.22 -15.91 -5.51
C ARG A 70 1.12 -16.61 -5.31
N ILE A 71 1.27 -17.37 -4.22
CA ILE A 71 2.43 -18.23 -3.97
C ILE A 71 2.50 -19.34 -5.03
N ARG A 72 1.38 -20.03 -5.28
CA ARG A 72 1.29 -21.08 -6.31
C ARG A 72 1.64 -20.53 -7.70
N PHE A 73 1.10 -19.37 -8.05
CA PHE A 73 1.42 -18.68 -9.30
C PHE A 73 2.93 -18.43 -9.43
N ALA A 74 3.59 -17.95 -8.37
CA ALA A 74 5.05 -17.73 -8.40
C ALA A 74 5.83 -19.02 -8.67
N TYR A 75 5.43 -20.15 -8.08
CA TYR A 75 6.05 -21.45 -8.37
C TYR A 75 5.83 -21.95 -9.80
N GLU A 76 4.60 -21.81 -10.30
CA GLU A 76 4.23 -22.23 -11.66
C GLU A 76 4.98 -21.42 -12.71
N GLN A 77 5.00 -20.09 -12.56
CA GLN A 77 5.71 -19.18 -13.45
C GLN A 77 7.22 -19.35 -13.36
N GLY A 78 7.74 -19.67 -12.18
CA GLY A 78 9.16 -19.92 -11.99
C GLY A 78 9.68 -21.12 -12.79
N ALA A 79 8.83 -22.12 -13.07
CA ALA A 79 9.16 -23.29 -13.89
C ALA A 79 10.48 -24.01 -13.48
N GLY A 80 10.79 -24.00 -12.18
CA GLY A 80 12.01 -24.59 -11.61
C GLY A 80 13.23 -23.64 -11.52
N ASP A 81 13.11 -22.40 -11.99
CA ASP A 81 14.10 -21.33 -11.80
C ASP A 81 13.81 -20.55 -10.50
N PRO A 82 14.68 -20.64 -9.47
CA PRO A 82 14.52 -19.90 -8.22
C PRO A 82 14.51 -18.38 -8.40
N ALA A 83 15.22 -17.85 -9.40
CA ALA A 83 15.28 -16.41 -9.63
C ALA A 83 13.94 -15.85 -10.12
N ALA A 84 13.26 -16.59 -11.00
CA ALA A 84 11.92 -16.26 -11.47
C ALA A 84 10.88 -16.34 -10.33
N VAL A 85 10.97 -17.35 -9.45
CA VAL A 85 10.10 -17.43 -8.25
C VAL A 85 10.32 -16.22 -7.35
N TYR A 86 11.59 -15.86 -7.08
CA TYR A 86 11.92 -14.69 -6.28
C TYR A 86 11.34 -13.41 -6.87
N GLN A 87 11.45 -13.22 -8.20
CA GLN A 87 10.90 -12.05 -8.88
C GLN A 87 9.37 -11.96 -8.74
N GLU A 88 8.64 -13.07 -8.88
CA GLU A 88 7.18 -13.07 -8.71
C GLU A 88 6.74 -12.79 -7.27
N LEU A 89 7.51 -13.26 -6.29
CA LEU A 89 7.27 -12.94 -4.87
C LEU A 89 7.57 -11.47 -4.56
N SER A 90 8.65 -10.90 -5.11
CA SER A 90 8.96 -9.47 -5.00
C SER A 90 7.82 -8.60 -5.52
N LEU A 91 7.24 -8.98 -6.67
CA LEU A 91 6.03 -8.33 -7.23
C LEU A 91 4.81 -8.50 -6.32
N ALA A 92 4.61 -9.69 -5.75
CA ALA A 92 3.50 -9.96 -4.85
C ALA A 92 3.58 -9.18 -3.53
N LEU A 93 4.80 -8.92 -3.05
CA LEU A 93 5.10 -8.13 -1.86
C LEU A 93 5.08 -6.62 -2.15
N GLY A 94 5.11 -6.21 -3.42
CA GLY A 94 5.11 -4.79 -3.80
C GLY A 94 6.42 -4.08 -3.47
N GLU A 95 7.55 -4.79 -3.45
CA GLU A 95 8.86 -4.26 -3.00
C GLU A 95 9.26 -2.98 -3.75
N ALA A 96 9.03 -2.90 -5.06
CA ALA A 96 9.33 -1.70 -5.85
C ALA A 96 8.56 -0.45 -5.36
N TRP A 97 7.33 -0.60 -4.88
CA TRP A 97 6.58 0.50 -4.27
C TRP A 97 7.16 0.87 -2.91
N ASP A 98 7.52 -0.13 -2.11
CA ASP A 98 8.12 0.08 -0.80
C ASP A 98 9.43 0.86 -0.91
N GLU A 99 10.32 0.44 -1.82
CA GLU A 99 11.60 1.11 -2.09
C GLU A 99 11.43 2.57 -2.55
N GLU A 100 10.46 2.84 -3.44
CA GLU A 100 10.22 4.21 -3.90
C GLU A 100 9.60 5.08 -2.80
N LEU A 101 8.79 4.51 -1.91
CA LEU A 101 8.07 5.25 -0.86
C LEU A 101 8.90 5.43 0.43
N ASP A 102 9.84 4.53 0.70
CA ASP A 102 10.67 4.52 1.92
C ASP A 102 11.34 5.88 2.24
N PRO A 103 11.95 6.59 1.28
CA PRO A 103 12.56 7.91 1.56
C PRO A 103 11.55 8.95 2.08
N PHE A 104 10.27 8.83 1.71
CA PHE A 104 9.21 9.76 2.12
C PHE A 104 8.60 9.42 3.46
N ARG A 105 8.74 8.16 3.91
CA ARG A 105 8.36 7.75 5.28
C ARG A 105 9.30 8.38 6.30
N HIS A 106 10.61 8.39 6.02
CA HIS A 106 11.64 8.98 6.88
C HIS A 106 11.70 10.52 6.84
N ALA A 107 11.29 11.14 5.72
CA ALA A 107 11.24 12.61 5.59
C ALA A 107 10.30 13.31 6.60
N ALA A 108 9.55 12.56 7.40
CA ALA A 108 8.63 13.04 8.42
C ALA A 108 9.23 13.18 9.83
N GLU A 109 10.42 12.64 10.10
CA GLU A 109 11.05 12.71 11.43
C GLU A 109 11.45 14.13 11.90
N GLY A 110 11.07 15.17 11.15
CA GLY A 110 11.23 16.58 11.55
C GLY A 110 10.17 17.54 11.01
N ALA A 111 9.08 17.05 10.41
CA ALA A 111 8.03 17.91 9.86
C ALA A 111 6.93 18.13 10.92
N PRO A 112 6.55 19.37 11.26
CA PRO A 112 5.53 19.63 12.28
C PRO A 112 4.17 19.07 11.81
N VAL A 113 3.69 18.01 12.47
CA VAL A 113 2.35 17.46 12.29
C VAL A 113 1.34 18.50 12.76
N ARG A 114 0.63 19.14 11.82
CA ARG A 114 -0.44 20.10 12.14
C ARG A 114 -1.77 19.36 12.16
N TRP A 115 -2.19 18.95 13.36
CA TRP A 115 -3.53 18.44 13.59
C TRP A 115 -4.57 19.52 13.26
N LEU A 116 -5.36 19.30 12.20
CA LEU A 116 -6.56 20.09 11.95
C LEU A 116 -7.66 19.52 12.85
N HIS A 117 -7.81 20.08 14.06
CA HIS A 117 -9.01 19.86 14.85
C HIS A 117 -10.19 20.56 14.18
N GLN A 118 -11.21 19.79 13.80
CA GLN A 118 -12.52 20.33 13.45
C GLN A 118 -13.12 20.94 14.73
N VAL A 119 -13.22 22.27 14.77
CA VAL A 119 -14.11 22.96 15.72
C VAL A 119 -15.50 23.00 15.10
N GLY A 120 -16.43 22.29 15.74
CA GLY A 120 -17.87 22.56 15.64
C GLY A 120 -18.28 23.52 16.72
#